data_AF-N0CTB6-F1
#
_entry.id   AF-N0CTB6-F1
#
_cell.length_a   1.000
_cell.length_b   1.000
_cell.length_c   1.000
_cell.angle_alpha   90.00
_cell.angle_beta   90.00
_cell.angle_gamma   90.00
#
_symmetry.space_group_name_H-M   'P 1'
#
loop_
_entity.id
_entity.type
_entity.pdbx_description
1 polymer ?
#
loop_
_entity_poly.entity_id
_entity_poly.type
_entity_poly.pdbx_seq_one_letter_code
_entity_poly.pdbx_strand_id
1 'polypeptide(L)'
;MINPADETLVRDHTVYACVMGSRAFGLATEDSDTDRRGVYVAPTPLFWRFDKPPAHIEGPGPEQFSWELERFCELALRANPNVLECLHSPLVEFVDDTGRELIALRAAFLSRLAHGTFVRYALGQRKKLEADVRQYGEPRWKHAMHLLRLLASGRDLLRTGELRIDVGEAREELLTVKRGEVPWPEVERRMNRLAEENDEAAGTSPLPPGPDRAAVEDFLVRTRRASA
;
A
#
# COMPACT_ATOMS: atom_id res chain seq x y z
N MET A 1 -17.76 -1.61 17.49
CA MET A 1 -18.67 -0.59 16.91
C MET A 1 -17.87 0.68 16.76
N ILE A 2 -17.85 1.26 15.56
CA ILE A 2 -17.19 2.55 15.28
C ILE A 2 -17.91 3.67 16.05
N ASN A 3 -17.16 4.67 16.53
CA ASN A 3 -17.74 5.85 17.17
C ASN A 3 -18.48 6.71 16.12
N PRO A 4 -19.71 7.20 16.38
CA PRO A 4 -20.44 8.06 15.44
C PRO A 4 -19.65 9.28 14.93
N ALA A 5 -18.74 9.82 15.75
CA ALA A 5 -17.86 10.91 15.33
C ALA A 5 -16.85 10.47 14.26
N ASP A 6 -16.30 9.26 14.38
CA ASP A 6 -15.35 8.68 13.41
C ASP A 6 -16.08 8.31 12.11
N GLU A 7 -17.29 7.78 12.21
CA GLU A 7 -18.14 7.51 11.04
C GLU A 7 -18.41 8.80 10.25
N THR A 8 -18.68 9.90 10.94
CA THR A 8 -18.90 11.22 10.33
C THR A 8 -17.64 11.71 9.60
N LEU A 9 -16.45 11.51 10.17
CA LEU A 9 -15.18 11.85 9.50
C LEU A 9 -15.01 11.10 8.17
N VAL A 10 -15.25 9.78 8.16
CA VAL A 10 -15.13 8.99 6.93
C VAL A 10 -16.24 9.36 5.94
N ARG A 11 -17.48 9.52 6.39
CA ARG A 11 -18.61 9.78 5.48
C ARG A 11 -18.52 11.16 4.83
N ASP A 12 -18.20 12.19 5.61
CA ASP A 12 -18.38 13.58 5.18
C ASP A 12 -17.05 14.26 4.77
N HIS A 13 -15.91 13.65 5.11
CA HIS A 13 -14.58 14.22 4.84
C HIS A 13 -13.63 13.31 4.04
N THR A 14 -14.11 12.20 3.48
CA THR A 14 -13.31 11.42 2.52
C THR A 14 -13.04 12.23 1.26
N VAL A 15 -11.76 12.33 0.88
CA VAL A 15 -11.30 13.02 -0.34
C VAL A 15 -10.88 12.03 -1.44
N TYR A 16 -10.50 10.82 -1.04
CA TYR A 16 -10.08 9.75 -1.94
C TYR A 16 -10.49 8.40 -1.38
N ALA A 17 -11.07 7.53 -2.22
CA ALA A 17 -11.31 6.13 -1.88
C ALA A 17 -11.12 5.23 -3.10
N CYS A 18 -10.53 4.06 -2.87
CA CYS A 18 -10.30 3.05 -3.90
C CYS A 18 -10.51 1.63 -3.35
N VAL A 19 -10.72 0.70 -4.28
CA VAL A 19 -10.62 -0.72 -4.01
C VAL A 19 -9.14 -1.12 -4.05
N MET A 20 -8.74 -1.96 -3.09
CA MET A 20 -7.41 -2.56 -2.99
C MET A 20 -7.52 -4.09 -2.91
N GLY A 21 -6.41 -4.74 -2.55
CA GLY A 21 -6.37 -6.17 -2.37
C GLY A 21 -6.45 -6.94 -3.69
N SER A 22 -6.96 -8.17 -3.62
CA SER A 22 -6.97 -9.11 -4.74
C SER A 22 -7.61 -8.53 -6.02
N ARG A 23 -8.64 -7.69 -5.89
CA ARG A 23 -9.29 -7.03 -7.03
C ARG A 23 -8.38 -6.04 -7.74
N ALA A 24 -7.73 -5.14 -7.00
CA ALA A 24 -6.82 -4.16 -7.59
C ALA A 24 -5.58 -4.83 -8.21
N PHE A 25 -5.09 -5.91 -7.60
CA PHE A 25 -3.95 -6.67 -8.11
C PHE A 25 -4.29 -7.62 -9.27
N GLY A 26 -5.53 -7.72 -9.74
CA GLY A 26 -5.93 -8.68 -10.78
C GLY A 26 -5.96 -10.15 -10.32
N LEU A 27 -5.90 -10.40 -9.00
CA LEU A 27 -5.83 -11.71 -8.34
C LEU A 27 -7.16 -12.19 -7.77
N ALA A 28 -8.25 -11.46 -8.01
CA ALA A 28 -9.57 -11.81 -7.49
C ALA A 28 -10.08 -13.14 -8.07
N THR A 29 -10.78 -13.88 -7.21
CA THR A 29 -11.57 -15.08 -7.46
C THR A 29 -13.01 -14.84 -7.00
N GLU A 30 -13.93 -15.76 -7.26
CA GLU A 30 -15.35 -15.61 -6.89
C GLU A 30 -15.55 -15.30 -5.38
N ASP A 31 -14.78 -15.97 -4.51
CA ASP A 31 -14.85 -15.77 -3.06
C ASP A 31 -14.05 -14.56 -2.53
N SER A 32 -13.52 -13.71 -3.40
CA SER A 32 -12.69 -12.60 -2.94
C SER A 32 -13.52 -11.50 -2.26
N ASP A 33 -13.01 -10.98 -1.17
CA ASP A 33 -13.48 -9.80 -0.44
C ASP A 33 -13.06 -8.48 -1.12
N THR A 34 -13.77 -7.39 -0.80
CA THR A 34 -13.51 -6.07 -1.37
C THR A 34 -12.89 -5.17 -0.31
N ASP A 35 -11.56 -5.15 -0.27
CA ASP A 35 -10.79 -4.20 0.54
C ASP A 35 -11.03 -2.76 0.05
N ARG A 36 -11.58 -1.91 0.91
CA ARG A 36 -11.72 -0.47 0.65
C ARG A 36 -10.69 0.31 1.43
N ARG A 37 -10.00 1.21 0.73
CA ARG A 37 -8.98 2.07 1.30
C ARG A 37 -9.31 3.52 0.98
N GLY A 38 -9.30 4.36 2.02
CA GLY A 38 -9.69 5.76 1.92
C GLY A 38 -8.68 6.73 2.53
N VAL A 39 -8.80 7.99 2.17
CA VAL A 39 -8.13 9.12 2.80
C VAL A 39 -9.19 10.16 3.13
N TYR A 40 -9.24 10.57 4.40
CA TYR A 40 -10.10 11.67 4.85
C TYR A 40 -9.28 12.85 5.35
N VAL A 41 -9.81 14.05 5.20
CA VAL A 41 -9.22 15.28 5.72
C VAL A 41 -9.99 15.70 6.95
N ALA A 42 -9.46 15.40 8.14
CA ALA A 42 -10.08 15.89 9.36
C ALA A 42 -10.09 17.44 9.37
N PRO A 43 -11.23 18.08 9.71
CA PRO A 43 -11.31 19.53 9.83
C PRO A 43 -10.19 20.09 10.69
N THR A 44 -9.48 21.08 10.19
CA THR A 44 -8.30 21.64 10.86
C THR A 44 -8.58 22.13 12.29
N PRO A 45 -9.76 22.71 12.61
CA PRO A 45 -10.06 23.11 14.00
C PRO A 45 -10.05 21.95 15.01
N LEU A 46 -10.22 20.70 14.57
CA LEU A 46 -10.11 19.53 15.46
C LEU A 46 -8.68 19.35 15.99
N PHE A 47 -7.65 19.76 15.23
CA PHE A 47 -6.27 19.70 15.68
C PHE A 47 -5.91 20.76 16.72
N TRP A 48 -6.74 21.78 16.93
CA TRP A 48 -6.52 22.78 17.99
C TRP A 48 -6.99 22.30 19.37
N ARG A 49 -7.73 21.19 19.43
CA ARG A 49 -8.20 20.57 20.66
C ARG A 49 -7.10 19.77 21.35
N PHE A 50 -7.28 19.44 22.63
CA PHE A 50 -6.39 18.53 23.35
C PHE A 50 -6.41 17.13 22.72
N ASP A 51 -7.60 16.59 22.49
CA ASP A 51 -7.79 15.34 21.76
C ASP A 51 -7.65 15.61 20.26
N LYS A 52 -6.71 14.90 19.63
CA LYS A 52 -6.49 14.98 18.18
C LYS A 52 -7.45 14.05 17.45
N PRO A 53 -7.85 14.37 16.21
CA PRO A 53 -8.60 13.42 15.40
C PRO A 53 -7.82 12.12 15.24
N PRO A 54 -8.51 10.98 15.07
CA PRO A 54 -7.84 9.70 14.87
C PRO A 54 -6.95 9.77 13.63
N ALA A 55 -5.80 9.10 13.66
CA ALA A 55 -4.88 9.05 12.52
C ALA A 55 -5.34 8.06 11.42
N HIS A 56 -6.27 7.18 11.77
CA HIS A 56 -6.95 6.25 10.87
C HIS A 56 -8.25 5.75 11.51
N ILE A 57 -9.15 5.24 10.69
CA ILE A 57 -10.45 4.72 11.09
C ILE A 57 -10.68 3.39 10.36
N GLU A 58 -11.07 2.36 11.11
CA GLU A 58 -11.56 1.08 10.59
C GLU A 58 -13.09 1.11 10.52
N GLY A 59 -13.66 0.74 9.38
CA GLY A 59 -15.08 0.93 9.06
C GLY A 59 -15.38 2.25 8.35
N PRO A 60 -16.66 2.69 8.31
CA PRO A 60 -17.84 2.04 8.89
C PRO A 60 -18.34 0.80 8.12
N GLY A 61 -17.96 0.64 6.84
CA GLY A 61 -18.30 -0.54 6.03
C GLY A 61 -17.38 -1.74 6.29
N PRO A 62 -17.76 -2.94 5.80
CA PRO A 62 -16.89 -4.13 5.86
C PRO A 62 -15.61 -3.92 5.05
N GLU A 63 -14.48 -4.40 5.56
CA GLU A 63 -13.15 -4.31 4.94
C GLU A 63 -12.74 -2.87 4.53
N GLN A 64 -13.33 -1.85 5.19
CA GLN A 64 -13.02 -0.44 4.96
C GLN A 64 -11.98 0.06 5.97
N PHE A 65 -10.95 0.72 5.47
CA PHE A 65 -9.92 1.34 6.28
C PHE A 65 -9.58 2.70 5.67
N SER A 66 -9.62 3.77 6.46
CA SER A 66 -9.32 5.11 5.98
C SER A 66 -8.22 5.77 6.83
N TRP A 67 -7.24 6.39 6.18
CA TRP A 67 -6.23 7.19 6.87
C TRP A 67 -6.65 8.65 6.92
N GLU A 68 -6.25 9.32 8.00
CA GLU A 68 -6.21 10.78 8.00
C GLU A 68 -5.10 11.25 7.02
N LEU A 69 -5.32 12.35 6.28
CA LEU A 69 -4.44 12.84 5.22
C LEU A 69 -2.97 13.00 5.64
N GLU A 70 -2.69 13.62 6.77
CA GLU A 70 -1.31 13.82 7.25
C GLU A 70 -0.67 12.48 7.54
N ARG A 71 -1.39 11.57 8.20
CA ARG A 71 -0.90 10.21 8.46
C ARG A 71 -0.62 9.46 7.16
N PHE A 72 -1.49 9.59 6.16
CA PHE A 72 -1.30 8.99 4.86
C PHE A 72 -0.02 9.52 4.19
N CYS A 73 0.16 10.84 4.14
CA CYS A 73 1.35 11.49 3.59
C CYS A 73 2.63 11.07 4.33
N GLU A 74 2.63 11.01 5.66
CA GLU A 74 3.77 10.54 6.45
C GLU A 74 4.20 9.11 6.07
N LEU A 75 3.23 8.21 5.92
CA LEU A 75 3.47 6.82 5.54
C LEU A 75 3.98 6.72 4.10
N ALA A 76 3.40 7.49 3.18
CA ALA A 76 3.81 7.56 1.78
C ALA A 76 5.26 8.07 1.65
N LEU A 77 5.63 9.14 2.37
CA LEU A 77 7.01 9.67 2.42
C LEU A 77 8.02 8.67 2.99
N ARG A 78 7.57 7.71 3.80
CA ARG A 78 8.40 6.59 4.27
C ARG A 78 8.37 5.39 3.34
N ALA A 79 7.81 5.53 2.13
CA ALA A 79 7.62 4.47 1.16
C ALA A 79 6.87 3.24 1.71
N ASN A 80 5.85 3.45 2.53
CA ASN A 80 5.00 2.36 3.02
C ASN A 80 4.26 1.69 1.84
N PRO A 81 4.41 0.36 1.60
CA PRO A 81 3.81 -0.28 0.43
C PRO A 81 2.30 -0.15 0.35
N ASN A 82 1.57 -0.32 1.46
CA ASN A 82 0.10 -0.29 1.45
C ASN A 82 -0.44 1.08 0.99
N VAL A 83 0.21 2.16 1.44
CA VAL A 83 -0.19 3.53 1.12
C VAL A 83 0.24 3.90 -0.30
N LEU A 84 1.45 3.52 -0.73
CA LEU A 84 1.89 3.74 -2.10
C LEU A 84 1.02 2.97 -3.11
N GLU A 85 0.68 1.71 -2.79
CA GLU A 85 -0.21 0.91 -3.64
C GLU A 85 -1.63 1.51 -3.71
N CYS A 86 -2.14 2.03 -2.59
CA CYS A 86 -3.41 2.77 -2.54
C CYS A 86 -3.41 3.98 -3.50
N LEU A 87 -2.33 4.78 -3.55
CA LEU A 87 -2.20 5.93 -4.48
C LEU A 87 -2.21 5.54 -5.96
N HIS A 88 -1.87 4.30 -6.27
CA HIS A 88 -1.71 3.80 -7.63
C HIS A 88 -2.82 2.80 -8.02
N SER A 89 -3.84 2.63 -7.17
CA SER A 89 -4.96 1.74 -7.47
C SER A 89 -5.65 2.14 -8.78
N PRO A 90 -5.90 1.20 -9.71
CA PRO A 90 -6.69 1.48 -10.90
C PRO A 90 -8.19 1.56 -10.61
N LEU A 91 -8.63 1.16 -9.41
CA LEU A 91 -10.04 1.03 -9.03
C LEU A 91 -10.47 2.14 -8.06
N VAL A 92 -10.51 3.38 -8.55
CA VAL A 92 -10.97 4.54 -7.76
C VAL A 92 -12.49 4.52 -7.65
N GLU A 93 -13.03 4.47 -6.43
CA GLU A 93 -14.48 4.53 -6.16
C GLU A 93 -14.95 5.98 -5.94
N PHE A 94 -14.10 6.83 -5.34
CA PHE A 94 -14.41 8.23 -5.08
C PHE A 94 -13.14 9.09 -5.13
N VAL A 95 -13.26 10.29 -5.69
CA VAL A 95 -12.22 11.31 -5.66
C VAL A 95 -12.81 12.71 -5.84
N ASP A 96 -12.51 13.61 -4.91
CA ASP A 96 -12.81 15.04 -5.02
C ASP A 96 -11.60 15.84 -5.54
N ASP A 97 -11.66 17.18 -5.52
CA ASP A 97 -10.56 18.00 -6.02
C ASP A 97 -9.27 17.87 -5.18
N THR A 98 -9.40 17.72 -3.85
CA THR A 98 -8.26 17.48 -2.94
C THR A 98 -7.64 16.12 -3.22
N GLY A 99 -8.46 15.09 -3.41
CA GLY A 99 -8.02 13.74 -3.77
C GLY A 99 -7.35 13.70 -5.14
N ARG A 100 -7.83 14.47 -6.12
CA ARG A 100 -7.18 14.58 -7.44
C ARG A 100 -5.78 15.18 -7.32
N GLU A 101 -5.62 16.21 -6.50
CA GLU A 101 -4.31 16.80 -6.23
C GLU A 101 -3.37 15.82 -5.53
N LEU A 102 -3.85 15.09 -4.52
CA LEU A 102 -3.08 14.03 -3.85
C LEU A 102 -2.61 12.94 -4.84
N ILE A 103 -3.48 12.48 -5.74
CA ILE A 103 -3.12 11.48 -6.77
C ILE A 103 -2.12 12.07 -7.77
N ALA A 104 -2.28 13.33 -8.17
CA ALA A 104 -1.34 14.00 -9.07
C ALA A 104 0.07 14.09 -8.45
N LEU A 105 0.17 14.15 -7.12
CA LEU A 105 1.42 14.13 -6.36
C LEU A 105 2.03 12.74 -6.18
N ARG A 106 1.41 11.64 -6.67
CA ARG A 106 1.89 10.27 -6.40
C ARG A 106 3.38 10.04 -6.71
N ALA A 107 3.89 10.66 -7.77
CA ALA A 107 5.30 10.56 -8.16
C ALA A 107 6.25 11.22 -7.14
N ALA A 108 5.80 12.27 -6.44
CA ALA A 108 6.57 12.94 -5.39
C ALA A 108 6.90 12.02 -4.21
N PHE A 109 6.10 10.98 -3.97
CA PHE A 109 6.34 10.00 -2.91
C PHE A 109 7.31 8.87 -3.31
N LEU A 110 7.51 8.64 -4.61
CA LEU A 110 8.34 7.54 -5.10
C LEU A 110 9.83 7.90 -4.98
N SER A 111 10.60 6.98 -4.42
CA SER A 111 12.05 7.14 -4.25
C SER A 111 12.74 5.80 -4.03
N ARG A 112 14.08 5.79 -4.05
CA ARG A 112 14.87 4.60 -3.73
C ARG A 112 14.68 4.09 -2.30
N LEU A 113 14.01 4.85 -1.42
CA LEU A 113 13.58 4.34 -0.10
C LEU A 113 12.65 3.13 -0.21
N ALA A 114 11.93 2.98 -1.33
CA ALA A 114 11.06 1.84 -1.60
C ALA A 114 11.81 0.51 -1.57
N HIS A 115 13.08 0.48 -2.01
CA HIS A 115 13.94 -0.71 -1.88
C HIS A 115 13.97 -1.21 -0.44
N GLY A 116 14.32 -0.31 0.47
CA GLY A 116 14.43 -0.63 1.89
C GLY A 116 13.10 -1.09 2.49
N THR A 117 11.98 -0.46 2.16
CA THR A 117 10.70 -0.82 2.77
C THR A 117 10.09 -2.08 2.18
N PHE A 118 10.10 -2.25 0.85
CA PHE A 118 9.54 -3.43 0.19
C PHE A 118 10.33 -4.68 0.55
N VAL A 119 11.66 -4.63 0.45
CA VAL A 119 12.54 -5.77 0.77
C VAL A 119 12.53 -6.08 2.28
N ARG A 120 12.73 -5.09 3.16
CA ARG A 120 12.73 -5.37 4.62
C ARG A 120 11.38 -5.89 5.11
N TYR A 121 10.27 -5.35 4.60
CA TYR A 121 8.95 -5.85 4.94
C TYR A 121 8.80 -7.32 4.51
N ALA A 122 9.17 -7.63 3.26
CA ALA A 122 9.07 -8.99 2.74
C ALA A 122 9.95 -9.99 3.51
N LEU A 123 11.21 -9.64 3.78
CA LEU A 123 12.13 -10.47 4.57
C LEU A 123 11.63 -10.70 6.01
N GLY A 124 11.03 -9.69 6.63
CA GLY A 124 10.43 -9.81 7.96
C GLY A 124 9.27 -10.81 8.01
N GLN A 125 8.42 -10.83 6.98
CA GLN A 125 7.32 -11.80 6.87
C GLN A 125 7.81 -13.19 6.41
N ARG A 126 8.88 -13.28 5.62
CA ARG A 126 9.46 -14.57 5.20
C ARG A 126 9.86 -15.42 6.40
N LYS A 127 10.51 -14.82 7.41
CA LYS A 127 10.86 -15.52 8.65
C LYS A 127 9.66 -16.17 9.35
N LYS A 128 8.47 -15.57 9.26
CA LYS A 128 7.23 -16.13 9.80
C LYS A 128 6.75 -17.32 8.97
N LEU A 129 6.82 -17.24 7.64
CA LEU A 129 6.49 -18.38 6.77
C LEU A 129 7.42 -19.56 6.99
N GLU A 130 8.72 -19.32 7.11
CA GLU A 130 9.69 -20.37 7.43
C GLU A 130 9.39 -21.02 8.80
N ALA A 131 8.94 -20.24 9.79
CA ALA A 131 8.51 -20.77 11.08
C ALA A 131 7.24 -21.62 10.95
N ASP A 132 6.24 -21.14 10.20
CA ASP A 132 5.02 -21.89 9.92
C ASP A 132 5.33 -23.23 9.22
N VAL A 133 6.23 -23.25 8.22
CA VAL A 133 6.65 -24.48 7.54
C VAL A 133 7.30 -25.47 8.51
N ARG A 134 8.19 -24.99 9.38
CA ARG A 134 8.83 -25.86 10.40
C ARG A 134 7.83 -26.45 11.38
N GLN A 135 6.77 -25.71 11.71
CA GLN A 135 5.78 -26.12 12.71
C GLN A 135 4.66 -26.99 12.12
N TYR A 136 4.20 -26.67 10.91
CA TYR A 136 2.99 -27.22 10.30
C TYR A 136 3.24 -27.99 9.00
N GLY A 137 4.48 -28.01 8.49
CA GLY A 137 4.89 -28.70 7.26
C GLY A 137 4.70 -27.89 5.98
N GLU A 138 3.86 -26.86 6.00
CA GLU A 138 3.57 -26.00 4.85
C GLU A 138 3.42 -24.52 5.25
N PRO A 139 3.64 -23.57 4.32
CA PRO A 139 3.44 -22.15 4.58
C PRO A 139 1.96 -21.79 4.43
N ARG A 140 1.58 -20.62 4.96
CA ARG A 140 0.32 -19.97 4.55
C ARG A 140 0.43 -19.49 3.10
N TRP A 141 -0.06 -20.28 2.15
CA TRP A 141 0.10 -20.04 0.70
C TRP A 141 -0.37 -18.65 0.22
N LYS A 142 -1.47 -18.12 0.77
CA LYS A 142 -1.93 -16.73 0.49
C LYS A 142 -0.86 -15.70 0.86
N HIS A 143 -0.19 -15.88 2.00
CA HIS A 143 0.86 -14.98 2.45
C HIS A 143 2.14 -15.13 1.61
N ALA A 144 2.51 -16.36 1.23
CA ALA A 144 3.65 -16.60 0.36
C ALA A 144 3.48 -15.91 -1.02
N MET A 145 2.30 -16.05 -1.62
CA MET A 145 1.94 -15.35 -2.86
C MET A 145 2.03 -13.83 -2.70
N HIS A 146 1.48 -13.25 -1.61
CA HIS A 146 1.56 -11.81 -1.37
C HIS A 146 2.99 -11.29 -1.27
N LEU A 147 3.91 -12.08 -0.70
CA LEU A 147 5.32 -11.69 -0.61
C LEU A 147 6.04 -11.72 -1.96
N LEU A 148 5.77 -12.73 -2.79
CA LEU A 148 6.30 -12.76 -4.17
C LEU A 148 5.80 -11.54 -4.96
N ARG A 149 4.49 -11.26 -4.90
CA ARG A 149 3.89 -10.08 -5.55
C ARG A 149 4.56 -8.79 -5.09
N LEU A 150 4.73 -8.62 -3.77
CA LEU A 150 5.32 -7.41 -3.21
C LEU A 150 6.78 -7.23 -3.65
N LEU A 151 7.60 -8.30 -3.61
CA LEU A 151 8.99 -8.26 -4.07
C LEU A 151 9.09 -7.96 -5.57
N ALA A 152 8.23 -8.55 -6.40
CA ALA A 152 8.16 -8.25 -7.83
C ALA A 152 7.76 -6.79 -8.08
N SER A 153 6.77 -6.27 -7.36
CA SER A 153 6.35 -4.87 -7.45
C SER A 153 7.48 -3.91 -7.07
N GLY A 154 8.23 -4.23 -6.00
CA GLY A 154 9.40 -3.44 -5.58
C GLY A 154 10.50 -3.42 -6.64
N ARG A 155 10.80 -4.58 -7.25
CA ARG A 155 11.77 -4.69 -8.33
C ARG A 155 11.37 -3.85 -9.54
N ASP A 156 10.12 -3.97 -9.98
CA ASP A 156 9.63 -3.29 -11.18
C ASP A 156 9.57 -1.77 -10.95
N LEU A 157 9.15 -1.33 -9.77
CA LEU A 157 9.23 0.06 -9.34
C LEU A 157 10.68 0.58 -9.40
N LEU A 158 11.64 -0.16 -8.84
CA LEU A 158 13.04 0.26 -8.84
C LEU A 158 13.66 0.27 -10.25
N ARG A 159 13.25 -0.62 -11.14
CA ARG A 159 13.75 -0.67 -12.53
C ARG A 159 13.15 0.40 -13.43
N THR A 160 11.87 0.70 -13.26
CA THR A 160 11.11 1.53 -14.20
C THR A 160 10.81 2.93 -13.67
N GLY A 161 10.81 3.12 -12.35
CA GLY A 161 10.30 4.33 -11.71
C GLY A 161 8.77 4.39 -11.60
N GLU A 162 8.05 3.36 -12.06
CA GLU A 162 6.60 3.30 -12.06
C GLU A 162 6.08 2.20 -11.13
N LEU A 163 5.16 2.54 -10.23
CA LEU A 163 4.47 1.55 -9.41
C LEU A 163 3.20 1.09 -10.12
N ARG A 164 3.19 -0.16 -10.58
CA ARG A 164 2.03 -0.82 -11.19
C ARG A 164 1.39 -1.80 -10.21
N ILE A 165 0.06 -1.79 -10.14
CA ILE A 165 -0.70 -2.56 -9.16
C ILE A 165 -1.17 -3.88 -9.75
N ASP A 166 -1.73 -3.87 -10.96
CA ASP A 166 -2.14 -5.10 -11.63
C ASP A 166 -0.91 -5.98 -11.93
N VAL A 167 -0.99 -7.27 -11.57
CA VAL A 167 0.11 -8.22 -11.75
C VAL A 167 0.22 -8.76 -13.19
N GLY A 168 -0.77 -8.50 -14.04
CA GLY A 168 -0.79 -8.84 -15.46
C GLY A 168 -0.46 -10.31 -15.73
N GLU A 169 0.57 -10.54 -16.55
CA GLU A 169 1.02 -11.88 -16.97
C GLU A 169 1.46 -12.77 -15.79
N ALA A 170 1.87 -12.18 -14.66
CA ALA A 170 2.27 -12.94 -13.47
C ALA A 170 1.08 -13.54 -12.70
N ARG A 171 -0.17 -13.26 -13.11
CA ARG A 171 -1.38 -13.68 -12.40
C ARG A 171 -1.43 -15.18 -12.17
N GLU A 172 -1.26 -15.99 -13.23
CA GLU A 172 -1.42 -17.45 -13.09
C GLU A 172 -0.32 -18.04 -12.21
N GLU A 173 0.93 -17.60 -12.40
CA GLU A 173 2.05 -18.06 -11.57
C GLU A 173 1.83 -17.77 -10.08
N LEU A 174 1.32 -16.59 -9.75
CA LEU A 174 0.98 -16.22 -8.37
C LEU A 174 -0.19 -17.05 -7.83
N LEU A 175 -1.20 -17.35 -8.65
CA LEU A 175 -2.32 -18.19 -8.23
C LEU A 175 -1.93 -19.65 -8.03
N THR A 176 -1.04 -20.22 -8.84
CA THR A 176 -0.44 -21.54 -8.62
C THR A 176 0.25 -21.62 -7.26
N VAL A 177 0.98 -20.56 -6.85
CA VAL A 177 1.56 -20.47 -5.50
C VAL A 177 0.47 -20.37 -4.43
N LYS A 178 -0.58 -19.55 -4.63
CA LYS A 178 -1.71 -19.42 -3.69
C LYS A 178 -2.43 -20.76 -3.46
N ARG A 179 -2.49 -21.63 -4.48
CA ARG A 179 -3.10 -22.97 -4.43
C ARG A 179 -2.17 -24.04 -3.83
N GLY A 180 -0.91 -23.72 -3.54
CA GLY A 180 0.07 -24.68 -2.99
C GLY A 180 0.59 -25.69 -4.02
N GLU A 181 0.43 -25.42 -5.31
CA GLU A 181 0.86 -26.30 -6.40
C GLU A 181 2.37 -26.19 -6.68
N VAL A 182 3.04 -25.20 -6.09
CA VAL A 182 4.48 -25.01 -6.19
C VAL A 182 5.15 -25.49 -4.89
N PRO A 183 6.16 -26.38 -4.95
CA PRO A 183 6.91 -26.79 -3.76
C PRO A 183 7.51 -25.59 -3.02
N TRP A 184 7.45 -25.58 -1.69
CA TRP A 184 7.98 -24.48 -0.87
C TRP A 184 9.44 -24.10 -1.19
N PRO A 185 10.39 -25.04 -1.39
CA PRO A 185 11.77 -24.68 -1.76
C PRO A 185 11.88 -23.87 -3.06
N GLU A 186 10.96 -24.08 -4.00
CA GLU A 186 10.92 -23.30 -5.24
C GLU A 186 10.37 -21.89 -4.99
N VAL A 187 9.34 -21.75 -4.16
CA VAL A 187 8.80 -20.45 -3.76
C VAL A 187 9.86 -19.62 -3.03
N GLU A 188 10.59 -20.24 -2.10
CA GLU A 188 11.69 -19.60 -1.38
C GLU A 188 12.82 -19.15 -2.32
N ARG A 189 13.21 -20.00 -3.28
CA ARG A 189 14.19 -19.65 -4.31
C ARG A 189 13.76 -18.44 -5.13
N ARG A 190 12.48 -18.36 -5.52
CA ARG A 190 11.92 -17.19 -6.22
C ARG A 190 11.96 -15.93 -5.36
N MET A 191 11.62 -16.03 -4.08
CA MET A 191 11.70 -14.89 -3.14
C MET A 191 13.13 -14.36 -3.02
N ASN A 192 14.12 -15.25 -2.90
CA ASN A 192 15.53 -14.87 -2.80
C ASN A 192 16.02 -14.18 -4.08
N ARG A 193 15.71 -14.75 -5.25
CA ARG A 193 16.04 -14.13 -6.53
C ARG A 193 15.42 -12.74 -6.67
N LEU A 194 14.14 -12.58 -6.34
CA LEU A 194 13.49 -11.27 -6.40
C LEU A 194 14.12 -10.27 -5.42
N ALA A 195 14.56 -10.70 -4.23
CA ALA A 195 15.26 -9.84 -3.30
C ALA A 195 16.62 -9.37 -3.86
N GLU A 196 17.40 -10.28 -4.47
CA GLU A 196 18.64 -9.95 -5.17
C GLU A 196 18.40 -8.98 -6.34
N GLU A 197 17.37 -9.23 -7.16
CA GLU A 197 16.97 -8.34 -8.26
C GLU A 197 16.57 -6.93 -7.76
N ASN A 198 15.98 -6.83 -6.57
CA ASN A 198 15.70 -5.54 -5.92
C ASN A 198 16.99 -4.82 -5.52
N ASP A 199 17.95 -5.54 -4.92
CA ASP A 199 19.25 -5.00 -4.53
C ASP A 199 20.03 -4.47 -5.73
N GLU A 200 20.05 -5.22 -6.83
CA GLU A 200 20.66 -4.81 -8.11
C GLU A 200 19.98 -3.57 -8.71
N ALA A 201 18.64 -3.57 -8.74
CA ALA A 201 17.85 -2.47 -9.30
C ALA A 201 18.03 -1.18 -8.51
N ALA A 202 18.20 -1.24 -7.18
CA ALA A 202 18.39 -0.06 -6.34
C ALA A 202 19.64 0.76 -6.72
N GLY A 203 20.69 0.10 -7.21
CA GLY A 203 21.94 0.75 -7.64
C GLY A 203 21.82 1.54 -8.94
N THR A 204 20.90 1.15 -9.84
CA THR A 204 20.73 1.73 -11.19
C THR A 204 19.37 2.40 -11.38
N SER A 205 18.56 2.48 -10.32
CA SER A 205 17.19 2.97 -10.36
C SER A 205 17.09 4.42 -10.87
N PRO A 206 16.08 4.74 -11.70
CA PRO A 206 15.80 6.12 -12.12
C PRO A 206 15.14 6.95 -11.01
N LEU A 207 14.71 6.33 -9.91
CA LEU A 207 14.05 7.02 -8.80
C LEU A 207 15.01 7.95 -8.03
N PRO A 208 14.52 9.07 -7.50
CA PRO A 208 15.33 9.96 -6.69
C PRO A 208 15.78 9.26 -5.38
N PRO A 209 16.85 9.74 -4.74
CA PRO A 209 17.33 9.19 -3.46
C PRO A 209 16.27 9.23 -2.34
N GLY A 210 15.40 10.23 -2.34
CA GLY A 210 14.31 10.41 -1.37
C GLY A 210 13.10 11.09 -2.04
N PRO A 211 11.93 11.06 -1.38
CA PRO A 211 10.72 11.68 -1.90
C PRO A 211 10.82 13.21 -1.87
N ASP A 212 10.02 13.88 -2.69
CA ASP A 212 9.85 15.33 -2.65
C ASP A 212 8.96 15.74 -1.47
N ARG A 213 9.58 15.83 -0.30
CA ARG A 213 8.92 16.24 0.94
C ARG A 213 8.36 17.67 0.85
N ALA A 214 9.03 18.56 0.13
CA ALA A 214 8.61 19.96 0.04
C ALA A 214 7.28 20.10 -0.71
N ALA A 215 7.13 19.40 -1.84
CA ALA A 215 5.88 19.37 -2.59
C ALA A 215 4.71 18.78 -1.76
N VAL A 216 4.97 17.69 -1.04
CA VAL A 216 3.95 17.05 -0.17
C VAL A 216 3.56 17.93 1.01
N GLU A 217 4.52 18.62 1.62
CA GLU A 217 4.26 19.53 2.75
C GLU A 217 3.50 20.79 2.32
N ASP A 218 3.83 21.38 1.16
CA ASP A 218 3.06 22.50 0.59
C ASP A 218 1.59 22.12 0.36
N PHE A 219 1.35 20.96 -0.25
CA PHE A 219 0.00 20.43 -0.45
C PHE A 219 -0.75 20.23 0.87
N LEU A 220 -0.10 19.62 1.87
CA LEU A 220 -0.72 19.42 3.18
C LEU A 220 -1.08 20.75 3.84
N VAL A 221 -0.17 21.73 3.83
CA VAL A 221 -0.40 23.05 4.44
C VAL A 221 -1.57 23.78 3.75
N ARG A 222 -1.62 23.77 2.41
CA ARG A 222 -2.74 24.37 1.66
C ARG A 222 -4.06 23.68 1.97
N THR A 223 -4.08 22.35 2.01
CA THR A 223 -5.28 21.57 2.35
C THR A 223 -5.77 21.89 3.77
N ARG A 224 -4.84 21.97 4.75
CA ARG A 224 -5.18 22.35 6.13
C ARG A 224 -5.74 23.77 6.23
N ARG A 225 -5.21 24.73 5.47
CA ARG A 225 -5.76 26.11 5.45
C ARG A 225 -7.16 26.17 4.84
N ALA A 226 -7.43 25.37 3.80
CA ALA A 226 -8.75 25.32 3.18
C ALA A 226 -9.81 24.62 4.06
N SER A 227 -9.37 23.71 4.93
CA SER A 227 -10.21 22.96 5.88
C SER A 227 -10.27 23.61 7.29
N ALA A 228 -9.81 24.86 7.42
CA ALA A 228 -9.79 25.62 8.67
C ALA A 228 -11.09 26.37 8.96
#